data_AF-A0A7G3FIV3-F1
#
_entry.id   AF-A0A7G3FIV3-F1
#
_cell.length_a   1.000
_cell.length_b   1.000
_cell.length_c   1.000
_cell.angle_alpha   90.00
_cell.angle_beta   90.00
_cell.angle_gamma   90.00
#
_symmetry.space_group_name_H-M   'P 1'
#
loop_
_entity.id
_entity.type
_entity.pdbx_description
1 polymer ?
#
loop_
_entity_poly.entity_id
_entity_poly.type
_entity_poly.pdbx_seq_one_letter_code
_entity_poly.pdbx_strand_id
1 'polypeptide(L)' 'MSNKTKECPSCAMQVDSDEEVCPICQYEFPKQSKVSVWVAVVLIILLLLLFVF' A
#
# COMPACT_ATOMS: atom_id res chain seq x y z
N MET A 1 19.14 14.98 3.86
CA MET A 1 17.86 14.52 3.28
C MET A 1 18.15 13.20 2.58
N SER A 2 17.79 12.06 3.18
CA SER A 2 17.98 10.76 2.54
C SER A 2 16.74 10.53 1.68
N ASN A 3 16.78 11.03 0.44
CA ASN A 3 15.74 10.78 -0.55
C ASN A 3 15.80 9.28 -0.88
N LYS A 4 14.81 8.51 -0.43
CA LYS A 4 14.74 7.08 -0.69
C LYS A 4 14.15 6.91 -2.08
N THR A 5 14.94 6.46 -3.04
CA THR A 5 14.43 6.04 -4.35
C THR A 5 14.17 4.53 -4.34
N LYS A 6 13.13 4.10 -5.05
CA LYS A 6 12.75 2.71 -5.25
C LYS A 6 12.75 2.40 -6.75
N GLU A 7 13.02 1.16 -7.11
CA GLU A 7 12.94 0.73 -8.51
C GLU A 7 11.50 0.33 -8.83
N CYS A 8 10.95 0.84 -9.92
CA CYS A 8 9.62 0.44 -10.37
C CYS A 8 9.65 -1.02 -10.84
N PRO A 9 8.79 -1.92 -10.31
CA PRO A 9 8.81 -3.34 -10.66
C PRO A 9 8.38 -3.60 -12.11
N SER A 10 7.70 -2.65 -12.76
CA SER A 10 7.22 -2.81 -14.12
C SER A 10 8.21 -2.34 -15.19
N CYS A 11 8.94 -1.25 -14.95
CA CYS A 11 9.83 -0.64 -15.95
C CYS A 11 11.29 -0.54 -15.51
N ALA A 12 11.62 -0.98 -14.29
CA ALA A 12 12.96 -0.94 -13.69
C ALA A 12 13.58 0.47 -13.63
N MET A 13 12.78 1.54 -13.76
CA MET A 13 13.25 2.91 -13.58
C MET A 13 13.35 3.24 -12.08
N GLN A 14 14.33 4.07 -11.71
CA GLN A 14 14.37 4.70 -10.39
C GLN A 14 13.27 5.76 -10.26
N VAL A 15 12.44 5.60 -9.24
CA VAL A 15 11.34 6.50 -8.90
C VAL A 15 11.48 6.88 -7.42
N ASP A 16 11.01 8.05 -7.03
CA ASP A 16 10.98 8.42 -5.63
C ASP A 16 10.02 7.48 -4.85
N SER A 17 10.39 7.11 -3.62
CA SER A 17 9.60 6.17 -2.83
C SER A 17 8.23 6.72 -2.46
N ASP A 18 8.10 8.03 -2.37
CA ASP A 18 6.86 8.72 -2.00
C ASP A 18 5.86 8.80 -3.17
N GLU A 19 6.30 8.50 -4.40
CA GLU A 19 5.43 8.50 -5.58
C GLU A 19 4.46 7.32 -5.53
N GLU A 20 3.17 7.64 -5.63
CA GLU A 20 2.06 6.68 -5.67
C GLU A 20 1.94 6.01 -7.04
N VAL A 21 2.36 6.71 -8.10
CA VAL A 21 2.29 6.24 -9.47
C VAL A 21 3.64 6.48 -10.14
N CYS A 22 4.16 5.50 -10.88
CA CYS A 22 5.39 5.69 -11.64
C CYS A 22 5.14 6.68 -12.79
N PRO A 23 5.88 7.81 -12.88
CA PRO A 23 5.66 8.82 -13.92
C PRO A 23 6.04 8.35 -15.32
N ILE A 24 6.75 7.23 -15.45
CA ILE A 24 7.23 6.70 -16.73
C ILE A 24 6.25 5.70 -17.34
N CYS A 25 5.78 4.74 -16.54
CA CYS A 25 4.92 3.66 -17.02
C CYS A 25 3.49 3.71 -16.46
N GLN A 26 3.17 4.70 -15.63
CA GLN A 26 1.87 4.85 -14.96
C GLN A 26 1.49 3.65 -14.07
N TYR A 27 2.48 2.91 -13.57
CA TYR A 27 2.24 1.82 -12.63
C TYR A 27 1.85 2.38 -11.25
N GLU A 28 0.64 2.06 -10.79
CA GLU A 28 0.18 2.38 -9.44
C GLU A 28 0.84 1.47 -8.41
N PHE A 29 1.63 2.07 -7.52
CA PHE A 29 2.23 1.35 -6.42
C PHE A 29 1.16 1.03 -5.37
N PRO A 30 1.10 -0.21 -4.86
CA PRO A 30 0.14 -0.58 -3.83
C PRO A 30 0.44 0.18 -2.54
N LYS A 31 -0.33 1.26 -2.29
CA LYS A 31 -0.23 2.03 -1.05
C LYS A 31 -0.98 1.29 0.04
N GLN A 32 -0.23 0.55 0.87
CA GLN A 32 -0.78 -0.02 2.09
C GLN A 32 -1.07 1.09 3.09
N SER A 33 -2.21 1.75 2.91
CA SER A 33 -2.69 2.74 3.85
C SER A 33 -2.96 2.06 5.18
N LYS A 34 -2.41 2.60 6.27
CA LYS A 34 -2.64 2.11 7.64
C LYS A 34 -4.14 2.00 7.95
N VAL A 35 -4.95 2.86 7.33
CA VAL A 35 -6.42 2.84 7.40
C VAL A 35 -6.99 1.52 6.88
N SER A 36 -6.58 1.05 5.69
CA SER A 36 -7.08 -0.23 5.15
C SER A 36 -6.72 -1.41 6.04
N VAL A 37 -5.52 -1.42 6.62
CA VAL A 37 -5.10 -2.46 7.57
C VAL A 37 -5.97 -2.43 8.82
N TRP A 38 -6.23 -1.25 9.38
CA TRP A 38 -7.07 -1.10 10.56
C TRP A 38 -8.53 -1.50 10.29
N VAL A 39 -9.08 -1.11 9.14
CA VAL A 39 -10.43 -1.52 8.69
C VAL A 39 -10.53 -3.04 8.56
N ALA A 40 -9.52 -3.69 7.96
CA ALA A 40 -9.50 -5.15 7.85
C ALA A 40 -9.49 -5.82 9.24
N VAL A 41 -8.71 -5.31 10.19
CA VAL A 41 -8.67 -5.82 11.57
C VAL A 41 -10.02 -5.67 12.27
N VAL A 42 -10.66 -4.50 12.16
CA VAL A 42 -11.99 -4.25 12.74
C VAL A 42 -13.04 -5.19 12.17
N LEU A 43 -13.03 -5.42 10.85
CA LEU A 43 -13.94 -6.36 10.19
C LEU A 43 -13.75 -7.80 10.69
N ILE A 44 -12.50 -8.25 10.85
CA ILE A 44 -12.21 -9.60 11.38
C ILE A 44 -12.73 -9.72 12.82
N ILE A 45 -12.48 -8.73 13.68
CA ILE A 45 -12.97 -8.74 15.06
C ILE A 45 -14.50 -8.79 15.10
N LEU A 46 -15.17 -7.98 14.27
CA LEU A 46 -16.63 -7.95 14.20
C LEU A 46 -17.21 -9.28 13.72
N LEU A 47 -16.58 -9.92 12.73
CA LEU A 47 -16.97 -11.24 12.25
C LEU A 47 -16.80 -12.32 13.33
N LEU A 48 -15.71 -12.28 14.08
CA LEU A 48 -15.49 -13.19 15.21
C LEU A 48 -16.53 -12.99 16.31
N LEU A 49 -16.87 -11.74 16.64
CA LEU A 49 -17.93 -11.44 17.61
C LEU A 49 -19.29 -11.97 17.13
N LEU A 50 -19.64 -11.79 15.86
CA LEU A 50 -20.87 -12.33 15.26
C LEU A 50 -20.89 -13.87 15.22
N PHE A 51 -19.73 -14.51 15.09
CA PHE A 51 -19.66 -15.97 15.01
C PHE A 51 -19.72 -16.64 16.39
N VAL A 52 -19.23 -15.95 17.42
CA VAL A 52 -19.18 -16.45 18.81
C VAL A 52 -20.49 -16.21 19.57
N PHE A 53 -21.24 -15.16 19.22
CA PHE A 53 -22.48 -14.74 19.88
C PHE A 53 -23.72 -15.14 19.08
#